data_AF-A0AA35T5A0-F1
#
_entry.id   AF-A0AA35T5A0-F1
#
_cell.length_a   1.000
_cell.length_b   1.000
_cell.length_c   1.000
_cell.angle_alpha   90.00
_cell.angle_beta   90.00
_cell.angle_gamma   90.00
#
_symmetry.space_group_name_H-M   'P 1'
#
loop_
_entity.id
_entity.type
_entity.pdbx_description
1 polymer ?
#
loop_
_entity_poly.entity_id
_entity_poly.type
_entity_poly.pdbx_seq_one_letter_code
_entity_poly.pdbx_strand_id
1 'polypeptide(L)' 'MESLQAELTEVLSKYFILEREQVEMEIEREQDSMALVANIPVLGTKVRHPVQA' A
#
# COMPACT_ATOMS: atom_id res chain seq x y z
N MET A 1 10.47 -2.96 -9.55
CA MET A 1 9.61 -3.65 -8.57
C MET A 1 9.68 -2.92 -7.24
N GLU A 2 10.86 -2.84 -6.63
CA GLU A 2 11.08 -2.09 -5.38
C GLU A 2 10.61 -0.63 -5.44
N SER A 3 10.78 0.06 -6.58
CA SER A 3 10.30 1.44 -6.76
C SER A 3 8.78 1.56 -6.68
N LEU A 4 8.03 0.68 -7.36
CA LEU A 4 6.57 0.69 -7.35
C LEU A 4 6.03 0.32 -5.95
N GLN A 5 6.65 -0.66 -5.30
CA GLN A 5 6.28 -1.05 -3.94
C GLN A 5 6.47 0.11 -2.96
N ALA A 6 7.63 0.78 -3.03
CA ALA A 6 7.95 1.92 -2.19
C ALA A 6 7.00 3.10 -2.44
N GLU A 7 6.70 3.41 -3.71
CA GLU A 7 5.76 4.47 -4.09
C GLU A 7 4.34 4.19 -3.59
N LEU A 8 3.84 2.97 -3.81
CA LEU A 8 2.49 2.57 -3.40
C LEU A 8 2.35 2.59 -1.87
N THR A 9 3.35 2.03 -1.17
CA THR A 9 3.41 2.02 0.30
C THR A 9 3.45 3.45 0.84
N GLU A 10 4.25 4.33 0.24
CA GLU A 10 4.37 5.72 0.65
C GLU A 10 3.03 6.47 0.46
N VAL A 11 2.37 6.30 -0.67
CA VAL A 11 1.06 6.91 -0.95
C VAL A 11 0.01 6.44 0.06
N LEU A 12 -0.09 5.13 0.30
CA LEU A 12 -1.06 4.56 1.24
C LEU A 12 -0.79 4.99 2.68
N SER A 13 0.49 5.14 3.05
CA SER A 13 0.87 5.58 4.40
C SER A 13 0.44 7.01 4.73
N LYS A 14 0.02 7.81 3.74
CA LYS A 14 -0.59 9.14 3.98
C LYS A 14 -1.94 9.02 4.69
N TYR A 15 -2.63 7.90 4.53
CA TYR A 15 -3.97 7.67 5.04
C TYR A 15 -4.02 6.57 6.10
N PHE A 16 -3.11 5.61 6.02
CA PHE A 16 -3.10 4.43 6.88
C PHE A 16 -1.80 4.32 7.68
N ILE A 17 -1.87 3.66 8.82
CA ILE A 17 -0.73 3.18 9.58
C ILE A 17 -0.45 1.77 9.05
N LEU A 18 0.67 1.63 8.33
CA LEU A 18 1.04 0.38 7.65
C LEU A 18 2.23 -0.26 8.36
N GLU A 19 2.24 -1.59 8.46
CA GLU A 19 3.41 -2.34 8.89
C GLU A 19 4.34 -2.57 7.70
N ARG A 20 5.20 -1.59 7.43
CA ARG A 20 5.99 -1.50 6.19
C ARG A 20 6.93 -2.69 5.96
N GLU A 21 7.39 -3.34 7.02
CA GLU A 21 8.31 -4.48 6.95
C GLU A 21 7.64 -5.78 6.46
N GLN A 22 6.30 -5.84 6.52
CA GLN A 22 5.49 -7.01 6.12
C GLN A 22 4.73 -6.80 4.80
N VAL A 23 5.10 -5.78 4.02
CA VAL A 23 4.47 -5.52 2.71
C VAL A 23 5.05 -6.48 1.69
N GLU A 24 4.19 -7.32 1.12
CA GLU A 24 4.52 -8.26 0.05
C GLU A 24 3.82 -7.84 -1.25
N MET A 25 4.52 -7.94 -2.38
CA MET A 25 3.97 -7.57 -3.68
C MET A 25 4.48 -8.50 -4.78
N GLU A 26 3.56 -9.08 -5.52
CA GLU A 26 3.82 -10.03 -6.60
C GLU A 26 3.16 -9.59 -7.89
N ILE A 27 3.81 -9.90 -9.02
CA ILE A 27 3.24 -9.73 -10.35
C ILE A 27 2.98 -11.11 -10.92
N GLU A 28 1.70 -11.45 -11.08
CA GLU A 28 1.27 -12.65 -11.78
C GLU A 28 1.11 -12.32 -13.26
N ARG A 29 1.74 -13.11 -14.13
CA ARG A 29 1.61 -13.00 -15.58
C ARG A 29 0.92 -14.25 -16.10
N GLU A 30 -0.22 -14.07 -16.74
CA GLU A 30 -0.96 -15.17 -17.36
C GLU A 30 -1.36 -14.77 -18.78
N GLN A 31 -0.79 -15.48 -19.77
CA GLN A 31 -0.93 -15.17 -21.20
C GLN A 31 -0.55 -13.70 -21.51
N ASP A 32 -1.52 -12.90 -21.98
CA ASP A 32 -1.37 -11.48 -22.28
C ASP A 32 -1.79 -10.55 -21.11
N SER A 33 -2.12 -11.12 -19.95
CA SER A 33 -2.55 -10.37 -18.76
C SER A 33 -1.47 -10.31 -17.69
N MET A 34 -1.46 -9.19 -16.96
CA MET A 34 -0.59 -8.97 -15.82
C MET A 34 -1.44 -8.48 -14.65
N ALA A 35 -1.40 -9.22 -13.54
CA ALA A 35 -2.02 -8.83 -12.28
C ALA A 35 -0.94 -8.42 -11.28
N LEU A 36 -1.19 -7.35 -10.53
CA LEU A 36 -0.36 -6.93 -9.41
C LEU A 36 -1.13 -7.28 -8.13
N VAL A 37 -0.59 -8.22 -7.36
CA VAL A 37 -1.16 -8.63 -6.07
C VAL A 37 -0.29 -8.03 -4.97
N ALA A 38 -0.89 -7.28 -4.06
CA ALA A 38 -0.20 -6.66 -2.94
C ALA A 38 -0.89 -7.03 -1.63
N ASN A 39 -0.11 -7.57 -0.68
CA ASN A 39 -0.54 -7.79 0.69
C ASN A 39 0.06 -6.68 1.56
N ILE A 40 -0.81 -5.83 2.12
CA ILE A 40 -0.41 -4.64 2.88
C ILE A 40 -1.13 -4.65 4.22
N PRO A 41 -0.47 -5.10 5.31
CA PRO A 41 -1.07 -5.10 6.63
C PRO A 41 -1.35 -3.68 7.13
N VAL A 42 -2.61 -3.40 7.42
CA VAL A 42 -3.09 -2.12 7.94
C VAL A 42 -3.32 -2.21 9.44
N LEU A 43 -2.56 -1.44 10.22
CA LEU A 43 -2.68 -1.36 11.67
C LEU A 43 -3.77 -0.38 12.11
N GLY A 44 -4.11 0.58 11.26
CA GLY A 44 -5.16 1.56 11.52
C GLY A 44 -5.21 2.68 10.50
N THR A 45 -6.12 3.62 10.71
CA THR A 45 -6.31 4.79 9.86
C THR A 45 -5.76 6.04 10.54
N LYS A 46 -5.12 6.93 9.78
CA LYS A 46 -4.79 8.27 10.27
C LYS A 46 -6.09 9.07 10.34
N VAL A 47 -6.56 9.36 11.55
CA VAL A 47 -7.74 10.21 11.76
C VAL A 47 -7.42 11.57 11.15
N ARG A 48 -8.17 12.00 10.12
CA ARG A 48 -8.13 13.40 9.71
C ARG A 48 -8.64 14.19 10.90
N HIS A 49 -7.80 15.02 11.52
CA HIS A 49 -8.29 15.99 12.48
C HIS A 49 -9.41 16.77 11.77
N PRO A 50 -10.66 16.71 12.26
CA PRO A 50 -11.66 17.63 11.77
C PRO A 50 -11.13 19.02 12.11
N VAL A 51 -11.01 19.87 11.09
CA VAL A 51 -10.74 21.30 11.28
C VAL A 51 -11.83 21.78 12.23
N GLN A 52 -11.45 22.02 13.49
CA GLN A 52 -12.36 22.64 14.46
C GLN A 52 -12.60 24.06 13.95
N ALA A 53 -13.83 24.31 13.53
CA ALA A 53 -14.35 25.63 13.18
C ALA A 53 -14.80 26.38 14.42
#